data_AF-A0A6J4XNZ6-F1
#
_entry.id   AF-A0A6J4XNZ6-F1
#
_cell.length_a   1.000
_cell.length_b   1.000
_cell.length_c   1.000
_cell.angle_alpha   90.00
_cell.angle_beta   90.00
_cell.angle_gamma   90.00
#
_symmetry.space_group_name_H-M   'P 1'
#
loop_
_entity.id
_entity.type
_entity.pdbx_description
1 polymer ?
#
loop_
_entity_poly.entity_id
_entity_poly.type
_entity_poly.pdbx_seq_one_letter_code
_entity_poly.pdbx_strand_id
1 'polypeptide(L)'
;MSKISIYINENAPTTETVRVLRPITGESISYLQRAIATEQPVYRCELFLNDFADVADTLRSIVMDLDSTGVHFTITEEIKGAEETITKEILLKILSDSESYRL
;
A
#
# COMPACT_ATOMS: atom_id res chain seq x y z
N MET A 1 -4.06 13.52 9.32
CA MET A 1 -3.29 12.28 9.21
C MET A 1 -3.90 11.54 8.04
N SER A 2 -3.07 11.22 7.05
CA SER A 2 -3.48 10.41 5.90
C SER A 2 -3.04 8.98 6.17
N LYS A 3 -3.88 8.01 5.83
CA LYS A 3 -3.60 6.60 6.01
C LYS A 3 -3.78 5.91 4.68
N ILE A 4 -2.72 5.25 4.22
CA ILE A 4 -2.73 4.53 2.96
C ILE A 4 -2.93 3.06 3.24
N SER A 5 -3.89 2.45 2.54
CA SER A 5 -4.14 1.01 2.58
C SER A 5 -4.03 0.45 1.16
N ILE A 6 -3.40 -0.72 1.04
CA ILE A 6 -3.27 -1.45 -0.23
C ILE A 6 -4.04 -2.76 -0.11
N TYR A 7 -4.94 -2.99 -1.06
CA TYR A 7 -5.77 -4.18 -1.16
C TYR A 7 -5.43 -4.95 -2.44
N ILE A 8 -5.54 -6.27 -2.41
CA ILE A 8 -5.34 -7.11 -3.59
C ILE A 8 -6.70 -7.48 -4.16
N ASN A 9 -6.87 -7.25 -5.45
CA ASN A 9 -8.13 -7.44 -6.17
C ASN A 9 -8.24 -8.90 -6.64
N GLU A 10 -8.26 -9.83 -5.68
CA GLU A 10 -8.44 -11.26 -5.94
C GLU A 10 -9.55 -11.83 -5.07
N ASN A 11 -10.41 -12.66 -5.67
CA ASN A 11 -11.51 -13.31 -4.95
C ASN A 11 -11.04 -14.37 -3.94
N ALA A 12 -9.81 -14.88 -4.08
CA ALA A 12 -9.22 -15.86 -3.18
C ALA A 12 -7.68 -15.80 -3.23
N PRO A 13 -6.98 -16.00 -2.10
CA PRO A 13 -5.53 -16.00 -2.07
C PRO A 13 -4.97 -17.20 -2.83
N THR A 14 -4.19 -16.95 -3.88
CA THR A 14 -3.39 -18.00 -4.52
C THR A 14 -2.02 -18.13 -3.88
N THR A 15 -1.41 -19.32 -3.95
CA THR A 15 -0.04 -19.54 -3.47
C THR A 15 0.96 -18.62 -4.18
N GLU A 16 0.75 -18.36 -5.47
CA GLU A 16 1.63 -17.50 -6.26
C GLU A 16 1.52 -16.04 -5.81
N THR A 17 0.29 -15.53 -5.66
CA THR A 17 0.03 -14.18 -5.15
C THR A 17 0.68 -13.98 -3.78
N VAL A 18 0.48 -14.90 -2.83
CA VAL A 18 1.07 -14.79 -1.49
C VAL A 18 2.60 -14.87 -1.51
N ARG A 19 3.17 -15.69 -2.41
CA ARG A 19 4.62 -15.80 -2.59
C ARG A 19 5.22 -14.51 -3.11
N VAL A 20 4.54 -13.83 -4.02
CA VAL A 20 4.93 -12.53 -4.58
C VAL A 20 4.81 -11.42 -3.55
N LEU A 21 3.72 -11.37 -2.80
CA LEU A 21 3.45 -10.30 -1.82
C LEU A 21 4.39 -10.33 -0.61
N ARG A 22 4.76 -11.53 -0.14
CA ARG A 22 5.58 -11.70 1.07
C ARG A 22 6.88 -10.89 1.08
N PRO A 23 7.75 -10.92 0.04
CA PRO A 23 8.97 -10.10 0.03
C PRO A 23 8.68 -8.60 -0.11
N ILE A 24 7.52 -8.21 -0.65
CA ILE A 24 7.15 -6.81 -0.87
C ILE A 24 6.61 -6.18 0.42
N THR A 25 5.66 -6.84 1.08
CA THR A 25 5.01 -6.28 2.27
C THR A 25 5.75 -6.64 3.57
N GLY A 26 6.62 -7.65 3.55
CA GLY A 26 7.27 -8.20 4.74
C GLY A 26 6.35 -9.03 5.63
N GLU A 27 5.08 -9.20 5.25
CA GLU A 27 4.07 -9.86 6.07
C GLU A 27 4.17 -11.39 6.05
N SER A 28 3.58 -12.02 7.07
CA SER A 28 3.51 -13.48 7.14
C SER A 28 2.53 -14.06 6.09
N ILE A 29 2.81 -15.28 5.61
CA ILE A 29 1.95 -16.00 4.65
C ILE A 29 0.51 -16.11 5.16
N SER A 30 0.34 -16.46 6.45
CA SER A 30 -0.97 -16.62 7.07
C SER A 30 -1.73 -15.30 7.20
N TYR A 31 -1.02 -14.18 7.43
CA TYR A 31 -1.63 -12.85 7.38
C TYR A 31 -2.13 -12.53 5.97
N LEU A 32 -1.27 -12.67 4.96
CA LEU A 32 -1.61 -12.35 3.57
C LEU A 32 -2.78 -13.19 3.05
N GLN A 33 -2.80 -14.49 3.32
CA GLN A 33 -3.92 -15.37 2.94
C GLN A 33 -5.24 -14.88 3.55
N ARG A 34 -5.24 -14.60 4.85
CA ARG A 34 -6.43 -14.11 5.54
C ARG A 34 -6.82 -12.73 5.04
N ALA A 35 -5.87 -11.83 4.82
CA ALA A 35 -6.15 -10.47 4.39
C ALA A 35 -6.87 -10.46 3.05
N ILE A 36 -6.35 -11.20 2.07
CA ILE A 36 -6.98 -11.35 0.75
C ILE A 36 -8.36 -12.02 0.88
N ALA A 37 -8.47 -13.11 1.64
CA ALA A 37 -9.74 -13.83 1.80
C ALA A 37 -10.83 -13.05 2.55
N THR A 38 -10.44 -12.01 3.30
CA THR A 38 -11.37 -11.19 4.11
C THR A 38 -11.46 -9.74 3.62
N GLU A 39 -10.95 -9.46 2.42
CA GLU A 39 -10.91 -8.12 1.82
C GLU A 39 -10.28 -7.06 2.75
N GLN A 40 -9.32 -7.48 3.56
CA GLN A 40 -8.53 -6.61 4.41
C GLN A 40 -7.27 -6.17 3.66
N PRO A 41 -6.70 -5.00 4.00
CA PRO A 41 -5.50 -4.53 3.33
C PRO A 41 -4.32 -5.45 3.64
N VAL A 42 -3.51 -5.72 2.61
CA VAL A 42 -2.27 -6.48 2.72
C VAL A 42 -1.09 -5.63 3.20
N TYR A 43 -1.25 -4.31 3.11
CA TYR A 43 -0.33 -3.32 3.64
C TYR A 43 -1.09 -2.07 4.08
N ARG A 44 -0.70 -1.49 5.21
CA ARG A 44 -1.30 -0.26 5.75
C ARG A 44 -0.24 0.57 6.45
N CYS A 45 -0.24 1.87 6.19
CA CYS A 45 0.64 2.81 6.86
C CYS A 45 -0.06 4.15 7.12
N GLU A 46 0.44 4.89 8.09
CA GLU A 46 -0.01 6.24 8.40
C GLU A 46 1.09 7.23 8.02
N LEU A 47 0.74 8.24 7.24
CA LEU A 47 1.65 9.30 6.82
C LEU A 47 1.65 10.39 7.90
N PHE A 48 2.72 10.40 8.71
CA PHE A 48 3.00 11.40 9.74
C PHE A 48 4.13 12.31 9.32
N LEU A 49 4.13 13.57 9.78
CA LEU A 49 5.17 14.56 9.44
C LEU A 49 6.58 14.15 9.90
N ASN A 50 6.69 13.43 11.02
CA ASN A 50 7.99 13.10 11.63
C ASN A 50 8.71 11.95 10.90
N ASP A 51 7.96 10.92 10.50
CA ASP A 51 8.50 9.71 9.86
C ASP A 51 8.18 9.67 8.36
N PHE A 52 7.79 10.82 7.80
CA PHE A 52 7.24 10.90 6.45
C PHE A 52 8.18 10.30 5.40
N ALA A 53 9.47 10.64 5.46
CA ALA A 53 10.43 10.24 4.43
C ALA A 53 10.61 8.72 4.37
N ASP A 54 10.83 8.07 5.52
CA ASP A 54 11.05 6.62 5.57
C ASP A 54 9.80 5.83 5.16
N VAL A 55 8.62 6.30 5.59
CA VAL A 55 7.34 5.69 5.22
C VAL A 55 7.04 5.92 3.73
N ALA A 56 7.33 7.10 3.20
CA ALA A 56 7.13 7.43 1.79
C ALA A 56 8.01 6.59 0.87
N ASP A 57 9.28 6.39 1.21
CA ASP A 57 10.19 5.56 0.42
C ASP A 57 9.78 4.09 0.44
N THR A 58 9.38 3.59 1.61
CA THR A 58 8.86 2.22 1.75
C THR A 58 7.61 2.03 0.89
N LEU A 59 6.65 2.96 0.99
CA LEU A 59 5.40 2.89 0.24
C LEU A 59 5.62 3.01 -1.27
N ARG A 60 6.56 3.87 -1.70
CA ARG A 60 6.98 3.98 -3.10
C ARG A 60 7.55 2.66 -3.60
N SER A 61 8.44 2.01 -2.84
CA SER A 61 8.99 0.70 -3.22
C SER A 61 7.89 -0.34 -3.36
N ILE A 62 7.00 -0.45 -2.35
CA ILE A 62 5.92 -1.43 -2.35
C ILE A 62 5.04 -1.31 -3.58
N VAL A 63 4.60 -0.09 -3.92
CA VAL A 63 3.69 0.11 -5.04
C VAL A 63 4.39 -0.12 -6.38
N MET A 64 5.67 0.24 -6.51
CA MET A 64 6.46 -0.05 -7.70
C MET A 64 6.68 -1.56 -7.88
N ASP A 65 6.99 -2.27 -6.80
CA ASP A 65 7.20 -3.72 -6.83
C ASP A 65 5.90 -4.45 -7.19
N LEU A 66 4.75 -4.05 -6.60
CA LEU A 66 3.43 -4.62 -6.93
C LEU A 66 3.02 -4.37 -8.39
N ASP A 67 3.29 -3.17 -8.91
CA ASP A 67 3.01 -2.81 -10.30
C ASP A 67 3.84 -3.68 -11.26
N SER A 68 5.10 -3.97 -10.89
CA SER A 68 6.00 -4.80 -11.68
C SER A 68 5.59 -6.29 -11.73
N THR A 69 4.85 -6.77 -10.71
CA THR A 69 4.43 -8.18 -10.64
C THR A 69 3.17 -8.47 -11.44
N GLY A 70 2.46 -7.43 -11.91
CA GLY A 70 1.19 -7.57 -12.65
C GLY A 70 0.02 -8.03 -11.78
N VAL A 71 0.16 -7.98 -10.45
CA VAL A 71 -0.92 -8.29 -9.51
C VAL A 71 -1.88 -7.10 -9.52
N HIS A 72 -3.18 -7.36 -9.60
CA HIS A 72 -4.17 -6.29 -9.54
C HIS A 72 -4.36 -5.85 -8.08
N PHE A 73 -4.19 -4.57 -7.80
CA PHE A 73 -4.35 -4.00 -6.47
C PHE A 73 -5.13 -2.68 -6.51
N THR A 74 -5.66 -2.30 -5.35
CA THR A 74 -6.35 -1.03 -5.10
C THR A 74 -5.62 -0.29 -3.99
N ILE A 75 -5.41 1.01 -4.17
CA ILE A 75 -4.88 1.89 -3.13
C ILE A 75 -6.02 2.75 -2.62
N THR A 76 -6.19 2.83 -1.31
CA THR A 76 -7.08 3.80 -0.69
C THR A 76 -6.31 4.75 0.21
N GLU A 77 -6.76 6.01 0.21
CA GLU A 77 -6.33 7.04 1.15
C GLU A 77 -7.49 7.39 2.08
N GLU A 78 -7.24 7.30 3.38
CA GLU A 78 -8.18 7.72 4.41
C GLU A 78 -7.72 9.03 5.05
N ILE A 79 -8.52 10.09 4.91
CA ILE A 79 -8.29 11.39 5.55
C ILE A 79 -9.51 11.76 6.37
N LYS A 80 -9.32 11.95 7.68
CA LYS A 80 -10.38 12.37 8.63
C LYS A 80 -11.64 11.47 8.55
N GLY A 81 -11.44 10.16 8.32
CA GLY A 81 -12.51 9.15 8.22
C GLY A 81 -13.22 9.09 6.86
N ALA A 82 -12.81 9.88 5.87
CA ALA A 82 -13.22 9.70 4.48
C ALA A 82 -12.18 8.85 3.76
N GLU A 83 -12.60 7.71 3.23
CA GLU A 83 -11.77 6.80 2.43
C GLU A 83 -12.05 7.01 0.94
N GLU A 84 -11.01 7.23 0.15
CA GLU A 84 -11.09 7.40 -1.30
C GLU A 84 -10.09 6.48 -2.00
N THR A 85 -10.51 5.86 -3.10
CA THR A 85 -9.63 5.09 -3.96
C THR A 85 -8.79 6.04 -4.80
N ILE A 86 -7.47 5.90 -4.73
CA ILE A 86 -6.52 6.72 -5.48
C ILE A 86 -5.71 5.85 -6.46
N THR A 87 -5.19 6.48 -7.51
CA THR A 87 -4.28 5.80 -8.44
C THR A 87 -2.85 5.81 -7.91
N LYS A 88 -1.99 4.96 -8.49
CA LYS A 88 -0.55 4.97 -8.23
C LYS A 88 0.05 6.36 -8.48
N GLU A 89 -0.36 7.03 -9.56
CA GLU A 89 0.16 8.34 -9.94
C GLU A 89 -0.20 9.41 -8.90
N ILE A 90 -1.43 9.36 -8.38
CA ILE A 90 -1.88 10.24 -7.30
C ILE A 90 -1.06 9.98 -6.04
N LEU A 91 -0.87 8.71 -5.66
CA LEU A 91 -0.06 8.35 -4.51
C LEU A 91 1.38 8.87 -4.66
N LEU A 92 2.03 8.60 -5.79
CA LEU A 92 3.41 9.06 -6.03
C LEU A 92 3.52 10.58 -5.99
N LYS A 93 2.49 11.30 -6.43
CA LYS A 93 2.42 12.76 -6.29
C LYS A 93 2.32 13.19 -4.83
N ILE A 94 1.46 12.56 -4.03
CA ILE A 94 1.34 12.82 -2.58
C ILE A 94 2.69 12.61 -1.89
N LEU A 95 3.42 11.54 -2.26
CA LEU A 95 4.73 11.21 -1.72
C LEU A 95 5.87 12.13 -2.19
N SER A 96 5.63 12.95 -3.23
CA SER A 96 6.64 13.88 -3.77
C SER A 96 6.36 15.33 -3.35
N ASP A 97 5.09 15.77 -3.33
CA ASP A 97 4.69 17.13 -2.94
C ASP A 97 4.99 17.42 -1.46
N SER A 98 5.02 16.39 -0.63
CA SER A 98 5.35 16.41 0.79
C SER A 98 6.85 16.63 1.07
N GLU A 99 7.74 16.32 0.13
CA GLU A 99 9.15 16.74 0.22
C GLU A 99 9.30 18.26 0.08
N SER A 100 8.33 18.94 -0.54
CA SER A 100 8.37 20.39 -0.76
C SER A 100 8.07 21.21 0.50
N TYR A 101 7.62 20.60 1.60
CA TYR A 101 7.42 21.25 2.91
C TYR A 101 8.68 21.24 3.80
N ARG A 102 9.83 20.75 3.29
CA ARG A 102 11.14 20.79 3.97
C ARG A 102 11.96 22.06 3.70
N LEU A 103 11.36 23.14 3.17
CA LEU A 103 12.01 24.43 2.95
C LEU A 103 11.66 25.46 4.02
#